data_AF-A0A167P310-F1
#
_entry.id   AF-A0A167P310-F1
#
_cell.length_a   1.000
_cell.length_b   1.000
_cell.length_c   1.000
_cell.angle_alpha   90.00
_cell.angle_beta   90.00
_cell.angle_gamma   90.00
#
_symmetry.space_group_name_H-M   'P 1'
#
loop_
_entity.id
_entity.type
_entity.pdbx_description
1 polymer ?
#
loop_
_entity_poly.entity_id
_entity_poly.type
_entity_poly.pdbx_seq_one_letter_code
_entity_poly.pdbx_strand_id
1 'polypeptide(L)'
;MGGCDSLSFWAAAMITAPSVHEKREWLDRAIHNERMRSSSFLWRRYVELELEQGRTREAKSLLYRAVSECPWSKELHLLAFSDAMQPSFQAQELNSWIDVMIERNLRLRVEWAGIADDGDDQVDEAQEDGLDEVERAAEERRRLMPY
;
A
#
# COMPACT_ATOMS: atom_id res chain seq x y z
N MET A 1 6.19 -40.05 -13.17
CA MET A 1 5.57 -38.71 -13.18
C MET A 1 6.51 -37.77 -12.43
N GLY A 2 7.48 -37.18 -13.12
CA GLY A 2 8.53 -36.40 -12.49
C GLY A 2 9.27 -35.67 -13.59
N GLY A 3 9.06 -34.37 -13.69
CA GLY A 3 9.63 -33.59 -14.78
C GLY A 3 9.06 -32.19 -14.81
N CYS A 4 9.13 -31.45 -13.69
CA CYS A 4 8.88 -30.00 -13.68
C CYS A 4 9.42 -29.26 -12.43
N ASP A 5 10.23 -29.89 -11.56
CA ASP A 5 10.62 -29.26 -10.27
C ASP A 5 12.01 -28.61 -10.30
N SER A 6 12.64 -28.50 -11.47
CA SER A 6 13.92 -27.80 -11.52
C SER A 6 13.70 -26.31 -11.46
N LEU A 7 14.18 -25.65 -10.40
CA LEU A 7 14.23 -24.19 -10.28
C LEU A 7 14.85 -23.52 -11.51
N SER A 8 15.75 -24.21 -12.23
CA SER A 8 16.32 -23.72 -13.50
C SER A 8 15.31 -23.64 -14.64
N PHE A 9 14.33 -24.56 -14.71
CA PHE A 9 13.26 -24.50 -15.69
C PHE A 9 12.32 -23.32 -15.39
N TRP A 10 11.98 -23.11 -14.12
CA TRP A 10 11.15 -21.98 -13.69
C TRP A 10 11.86 -20.63 -13.87
N ALA A 11 13.14 -20.53 -13.55
CA ALA A 11 13.91 -19.30 -13.76
C ALA A 11 14.12 -19.00 -15.25
N ALA A 12 14.41 -20.02 -16.07
CA ALA A 12 14.47 -19.86 -17.52
C ALA A 12 13.12 -19.40 -18.07
N ALA A 13 12.01 -20.04 -17.68
CA ALA A 13 10.66 -19.67 -18.09
C ALA A 13 10.31 -18.22 -17.73
N MET A 14 10.70 -17.72 -16.55
CA MET A 14 10.51 -16.30 -16.19
C MET A 14 11.26 -15.36 -17.15
N ILE A 15 12.52 -15.68 -17.47
CA ILE A 15 13.38 -14.83 -18.31
C ILE A 15 12.92 -14.86 -19.78
N THR A 16 12.48 -16.03 -20.26
CA THR A 16 12.04 -16.21 -21.66
C THR A 16 10.55 -15.97 -21.89
N ALA A 17 9.73 -15.76 -20.85
CA ALA A 17 8.30 -15.53 -21.01
C ALA A 17 8.04 -14.27 -21.88
N PRO A 18 7.44 -14.42 -23.07
CA PRO A 18 7.20 -13.30 -23.98
C PRO A 18 6.05 -12.41 -23.51
N SER A 19 5.09 -12.94 -22.76
CA SER A 19 3.90 -12.21 -22.34
C SER A 19 3.92 -11.82 -20.86
N VAL A 20 3.32 -10.67 -20.55
CA VAL A 20 3.13 -10.19 -19.18
C VAL A 20 2.25 -11.16 -18.38
N HIS A 21 1.23 -11.74 -19.03
CA HIS A 21 0.31 -12.68 -18.39
C HIS A 21 1.03 -13.93 -17.88
N GLU A 22 1.91 -14.52 -18.68
CA GLU A 22 2.69 -15.69 -18.26
C GLU A 22 3.65 -15.37 -17.11
N LYS A 23 4.29 -14.19 -17.16
CA LYS A 23 5.14 -13.71 -16.06
C LYS A 23 4.33 -13.58 -14.76
N ARG A 24 3.14 -13.02 -14.85
CA ARG A 24 2.24 -12.83 -13.70
C ARG A 24 1.78 -14.17 -13.13
N GLU A 25 1.32 -15.10 -13.97
CA GLU A 25 0.91 -16.45 -13.54
C GLU A 25 2.06 -17.22 -12.90
N TRP A 26 3.28 -17.06 -13.42
CA TRP A 26 4.48 -17.62 -12.82
C TRP A 26 4.74 -17.03 -11.44
N LEU A 27 4.67 -15.70 -11.31
CA LEU A 27 4.92 -15.00 -10.04
C LEU A 27 3.89 -15.38 -9.00
N ASP A 28 2.62 -15.46 -9.40
CA ASP A 28 1.53 -15.96 -8.56
C ASP A 28 1.84 -17.35 -8.04
N ARG A 29 2.21 -18.29 -8.91
CA ARG A 29 2.58 -19.65 -8.46
C ARG A 29 3.78 -19.64 -7.53
N ALA A 30 4.77 -18.79 -7.78
CA ALA A 30 5.96 -18.70 -6.95
C ALA A 30 5.66 -18.16 -5.54
N ILE A 31 4.79 -17.15 -5.41
CA ILE A 31 4.41 -16.61 -4.08
C ILE A 31 3.48 -17.52 -3.28
N HIS A 32 2.72 -18.41 -3.95
CA HIS A 32 1.92 -19.43 -3.27
C HIS A 32 2.78 -20.61 -2.77
N ASN A 33 4.02 -20.75 -3.26
CA ASN A 33 4.93 -21.77 -2.80
C ASN A 33 5.69 -21.31 -1.53
N GLU A 34 5.52 -22.03 -0.43
CA GLU A 34 6.12 -21.70 0.87
C GLU A 34 7.64 -21.56 0.83
N ARG A 35 8.32 -22.30 -0.06
CA ARG A 35 9.78 -22.25 -0.19
C ARG A 35 10.29 -21.01 -0.90
N MET A 36 9.45 -20.38 -1.73
CA MET A 36 9.85 -19.28 -2.60
C MET A 36 9.29 -17.94 -2.12
N ARG A 37 8.19 -17.94 -1.37
CA ARG A 37 7.56 -16.72 -0.86
C ARG A 37 8.41 -15.90 0.11
N SER A 38 9.45 -16.47 0.71
CA SER A 38 10.40 -15.73 1.56
C SER A 38 11.49 -14.98 0.77
N SER A 39 11.48 -15.06 -0.57
CA SER A 39 12.46 -14.40 -1.42
C SER A 39 12.03 -12.97 -1.75
N SER A 40 12.77 -11.98 -1.26
CA SER A 40 12.50 -10.57 -1.54
C SER A 40 12.63 -10.21 -3.02
N PHE A 41 13.47 -10.93 -3.76
CA PHE A 41 13.66 -10.70 -5.20
C PHE A 41 12.39 -10.99 -6.00
N LEU A 42 11.65 -12.06 -5.65
CA LEU A 42 10.43 -12.44 -6.35
C LEU A 42 9.33 -11.41 -6.13
N TRP A 43 9.15 -10.97 -4.89
CA TRP A 43 8.22 -9.90 -4.56
C TRP A 43 8.54 -8.60 -5.28
N ARG A 44 9.83 -8.22 -5.30
CA ARG A 44 10.29 -7.02 -6.01
C ARG A 44 9.92 -7.08 -7.49
N ARG A 45 10.24 -8.19 -8.16
CA ARG A 45 9.88 -8.37 -9.58
C ARG A 45 8.39 -8.38 -9.81
N TYR A 46 7.61 -8.89 -8.87
CA TYR A 46 6.15 -8.86 -9.00
C TYR A 46 5.60 -7.44 -8.90
N VAL A 47 6.03 -6.67 -7.91
CA VAL A 47 5.61 -5.28 -7.76
C VAL A 47 6.04 -4.44 -8.97
N GLU A 48 7.28 -4.59 -9.44
CA GLU A 48 7.78 -3.90 -10.63
C GLU A 48 6.97 -4.26 -11.88
N LEU A 49 6.60 -5.54 -12.07
CA LEU A 49 5.75 -5.95 -13.19
C LEU A 49 4.38 -5.24 -13.13
N GLU A 50 3.76 -5.14 -11.96
CA GLU A 50 2.48 -4.44 -11.83
C GLU A 50 2.60 -2.93 -12.09
N LEU A 51 3.71 -2.32 -11.67
CA LEU A 51 4.01 -0.91 -11.96
C LEU A 51 4.20 -0.67 -13.46
N GLU A 52 4.93 -1.55 -14.16
CA GLU A 52 5.09 -1.50 -15.62
C GLU A 52 3.75 -1.62 -16.37
N GLN A 53 2.77 -2.32 -15.78
CA GLN A 53 1.42 -2.45 -16.32
C GLN A 53 0.48 -1.31 -15.91
N GLY A 54 0.96 -0.31 -15.16
CA GLY A 54 0.15 0.81 -14.68
C GLY A 54 -0.85 0.45 -13.57
N ARG A 55 -0.69 -0.72 -12.93
CA ARG A 55 -1.61 -1.21 -11.90
C ARG A 55 -1.10 -0.87 -10.51
N THR A 56 -0.95 0.42 -10.25
CA THR A 56 -0.30 0.92 -9.03
C THR A 56 -1.04 0.50 -7.75
N ARG A 57 -2.37 0.34 -7.80
CA ARG A 57 -3.17 -0.17 -6.68
C ARG A 57 -2.84 -1.63 -6.34
N GLU A 58 -2.70 -2.49 -7.35
CA GLU A 58 -2.33 -3.90 -7.16
C GLU A 58 -0.88 -4.00 -6.66
N ALA A 59 0.02 -3.22 -7.26
CA ALA A 59 1.41 -3.10 -6.85
C ALA A 59 1.54 -2.71 -5.37
N LYS A 60 0.75 -1.73 -4.89
CA LYS A 60 0.70 -1.33 -3.48
C LYS A 60 0.27 -2.49 -2.59
N SER A 61 -0.83 -3.16 -2.91
CA SER A 61 -1.30 -4.34 -2.15
C SER A 61 -0.25 -5.45 -2.07
N LEU A 62 0.40 -5.75 -3.20
CA LEU A 62 1.49 -6.72 -3.27
C LEU A 62 2.69 -6.30 -2.41
N LEU A 63 3.00 -4.99 -2.34
CA LEU A 63 4.10 -4.51 -1.51
C LEU A 63 3.81 -4.70 -0.01
N TYR A 64 2.59 -4.38 0.45
CA TYR A 64 2.19 -4.66 1.84
C TYR A 64 2.33 -6.15 2.18
N ARG A 65 1.88 -7.03 1.28
CA ARG A 65 2.03 -8.47 1.44
C ARG A 65 3.50 -8.91 1.43
N ALA A 66 4.30 -8.37 0.53
CA ALA A 66 5.73 -8.66 0.43
C ALA A 66 6.48 -8.34 1.71
N VAL A 67 6.19 -7.19 2.34
CA VAL A 67 6.80 -6.79 3.62
C VAL A 67 6.38 -7.70 4.76
N SER A 68 5.13 -8.18 4.76
CA SER A 68 4.68 -9.14 5.78
C SER A 68 5.42 -10.48 5.72
N GLU A 69 5.76 -10.95 4.53
CA GLU A 69 6.52 -12.20 4.32
C GLU A 69 8.03 -11.98 4.46
N CYS A 70 8.54 -10.81 4.09
CA CYS A 70 9.96 -10.47 4.05
C CYS A 70 10.29 -9.17 4.82
N PRO A 71 10.09 -9.14 6.16
CA PRO A 71 10.18 -7.91 6.94
C PRO A 71 11.61 -7.34 7.05
N TRP A 72 12.63 -8.14 6.78
CA TRP A 72 14.04 -7.75 6.88
C TRP A 72 14.59 -7.12 5.61
N SER A 73 13.82 -7.16 4.51
CA SER A 73 14.30 -6.67 3.21
C SER A 73 14.16 -5.16 3.13
N LYS A 74 15.27 -4.45 3.34
CA LYS A 74 15.33 -3.01 3.16
C LYS A 74 14.97 -2.59 1.73
N GLU A 75 15.33 -3.40 0.74
CA GLU A 75 15.04 -3.12 -0.66
C GLU A 75 13.53 -3.05 -0.96
N LEU A 76 12.74 -3.96 -0.37
CA LEU A 76 11.28 -3.93 -0.51
C LEU A 76 10.70 -2.69 0.14
N HIS A 77 11.12 -2.35 1.36
CA HIS A 77 10.61 -1.18 2.05
C HIS A 77 10.90 0.12 1.29
N LEU A 78 12.08 0.24 0.68
CA LEU A 78 12.46 1.41 -0.10
C LEU A 78 11.68 1.53 -1.41
N LEU A 79 11.04 0.46 -1.90
CA LEU A 79 10.25 0.49 -3.12
C LEU A 79 9.02 1.42 -2.99
N ALA A 80 8.47 1.57 -1.78
CA ALA A 80 7.39 2.51 -1.49
C ALA A 80 7.77 3.98 -1.80
N PHE A 81 9.06 4.31 -1.72
CA PHE A 81 9.60 5.64 -1.95
C PHE A 81 10.13 5.84 -3.38
N SER A 82 9.97 4.86 -4.26
CA SER A 82 10.36 5.01 -5.66
C SER A 82 9.43 5.98 -6.40
N ASP A 83 9.95 6.71 -7.39
CA ASP A 83 9.19 7.69 -8.17
C ASP A 83 7.92 7.10 -8.82
N ALA A 84 7.95 5.81 -9.15
CA ALA A 84 6.81 5.11 -9.75
C ALA A 84 5.69 4.78 -8.74
N MET A 85 6.03 4.67 -7.45
CA MET A 85 5.11 4.17 -6.42
C MET A 85 4.73 5.23 -5.40
N GLN A 86 5.64 6.15 -5.08
CA GLN A 86 5.42 7.26 -4.14
C GLN A 86 4.10 8.03 -4.40
N PRO A 87 3.68 8.32 -5.65
CA PRO A 87 2.43 9.03 -5.91
C PRO A 87 1.15 8.25 -5.52
N SER A 88 1.25 6.94 -5.27
CA SER A 88 0.12 6.10 -4.83
C SER A 88 -0.04 6.01 -3.32
N PHE A 89 0.86 6.65 -2.57
CA PHE A 89 0.83 6.72 -1.12
C PHE A 89 0.53 8.15 -0.66
N GLN A 90 -0.28 8.25 0.39
CA GLN A 90 -0.45 9.49 1.12
C GLN A 90 0.78 9.76 2.00
N ALA A 91 1.05 11.03 2.32
CA ALA A 91 2.16 11.41 3.19
C ALA A 91 2.10 10.68 4.54
N GLN A 92 0.90 10.59 5.14
CA GLN A 92 0.67 9.87 6.39
C GLN A 92 0.99 8.37 6.30
N GLU A 93 0.66 7.72 5.17
CA GLU A 93 0.98 6.31 4.94
C GLU A 93 2.49 6.09 4.86
N LEU A 94 3.22 6.97 4.16
CA LEU A 94 4.68 6.90 4.05
C LEU A 94 5.39 7.18 5.38
N ASN A 95 4.87 8.11 6.18
CA ASN A 95 5.35 8.35 7.54
C ASN A 95 5.19 7.09 8.40
N SER A 96 3.98 6.51 8.43
CA SER A 96 3.70 5.27 9.16
C SER A 96 4.57 4.11 8.67
N TRP A 97 4.85 4.06 7.37
CA TRP A 97 5.72 3.05 6.76
C TRP A 97 7.18 3.17 7.26
N ILE A 98 7.68 4.39 7.45
CA ILE A 98 9.02 4.60 8.02
C ILE A 98 9.08 4.28 9.50
N ASP A 99 8.02 4.57 10.26
CA ASP A 99 7.94 4.16 11.66
C ASP A 99 8.10 2.64 11.78
N VAL A 100 7.42 1.87 10.91
CA VAL A 100 7.60 0.41 10.82
C VAL A 100 9.05 0.04 10.48
N MET A 101 9.70 0.75 9.57
CA MET A 101 11.13 0.49 9.25
C MET A 101 12.03 0.73 10.46
N ILE A 102 11.78 1.79 11.23
CA ILE A 102 12.55 2.18 12.42
C ILE A 102 12.33 1.14 13.53
N GLU A 103 11.09 0.75 13.83
CA GLU A 103 10.75 -0.29 14.81
C GLU A 103 11.46 -1.61 14.49
N ARG A 104 11.58 -1.94 13.20
CA ARG A 104 12.29 -3.13 12.72
C ARG A 104 13.81 -2.97 12.67
N ASN A 105 14.36 -1.86 13.19
CA ASN A 105 15.78 -1.52 13.19
C ASN A 105 16.43 -1.52 11.78
N LEU A 106 15.66 -1.18 10.75
CA LEU A 106 16.20 -0.99 9.41
C LEU A 106 16.99 0.33 9.38
N ARG A 107 18.32 0.23 9.28
CA ARG A 107 19.21 1.40 9.31
C ARG A 107 18.91 2.37 8.16
N LEU A 108 18.41 3.56 8.50
CA LEU A 108 18.31 4.70 7.59
C LEU A 108 19.60 5.53 7.68
N ARG A 109 20.10 6.05 6.55
CA ARG A 109 21.32 6.91 6.53
C ARG A 109 21.00 8.38 6.78
N VAL A 110 19.72 8.72 6.79
CA VAL A 110 19.21 10.08 6.94
C VAL A 110 18.20 10.01 8.07
N GLU A 111 18.26 10.97 8.98
CA GLU A 111 17.22 11.13 10.00
C GLU A 111 15.90 11.47 9.30
N TRP A 112 14.85 10.71 9.59
CA TRP A 112 13.53 10.99 9.03
C TRP A 112 12.90 12.13 9.80
N ALA A 113 12.61 13.24 9.10
CA ALA A 113 11.97 14.42 9.68
C ALA A 113 10.44 14.45 9.46
N GLY A 114 9.86 13.40 8.89
CA GLY A 114 8.47 13.41 8.40
C GLY A 114 8.37 13.99 6.99
N ILE A 115 7.43 13.48 6.20
CA ILE A 115 6.86 14.25 5.08
C ILE A 115 5.85 15.20 5.70
N ALA A 116 6.01 16.50 5.45
CA ALA A 116 5.00 17.49 5.81
C ALA A 116 3.67 17.08 5.16
N ASP A 117 2.68 16.81 5.99
CA ASP A 117 1.32 16.66 5.53
C ASP A 117 0.81 18.06 5.25
N ASP A 118 0.97 18.52 4.00
CA ASP A 118 0.24 19.68 3.49
C ASP A 118 -1.22 19.24 3.36
N GLY A 119 -1.88 19.05 4.51
CA GLY A 119 -3.27 18.65 4.58
C GLY A 119 -4.10 19.63 3.76
N ASP A 120 -4.62 19.19 2.63
CA ASP A 120 -5.83 19.79 2.06
C ASP A 120 -6.96 19.37 2.99
N ASP A 121 -7.05 20.06 4.13
CA ASP A 121 -8.22 20.05 5.00
C ASP A 121 -9.39 20.59 4.16
N GLN A 122 -10.01 19.71 3.37
CA GLN A 122 -11.39 19.91 2.95
C GLN A 122 -12.23 19.81 4.21
N VAL A 123 -12.30 20.93 4.92
CA VAL A 123 -13.44 21.26 5.76
C VAL A 123 -14.65 21.26 4.83
N ASP A 124 -15.30 20.10 4.72
CA ASP A 124 -16.69 20.04 4.29
C ASP A 124 -17.46 20.87 5.32
N GLU A 125 -17.73 22.13 4.97
CA GLU A 125 -18.63 23.03 5.67
C GLU A 125 -19.99 22.33 5.78
N ALA A 126 -20.20 21.63 6.90
CA ALA A 126 -21.49 21.12 7.26
C ALA A 126 -22.43 22.33 7.45
N GLN A 127 -23.26 22.56 6.45
CA GLN A 127 -24.42 23.46 6.38
C GLN A 127 -24.80 24.09 7.74
N GLU A 128 -24.48 25.38 7.88
CA GLU A 128 -24.89 26.23 9.01
C GLU A 128 -26.39 26.60 9.00
N ASP A 129 -27.18 26.10 8.05
CA ASP A 129 -28.60 26.44 7.84
C ASP A 129 -29.57 25.81 8.88
N GLY A 130 -29.10 24.89 9.73
CA GLY A 130 -29.97 24.11 10.62
C GLY A 130 -30.26 24.71 12.00
N LEU A 131 -29.47 25.70 12.46
CA LEU A 131 -29.57 26.20 13.84
C LEU A 131 -30.83 27.05 14.07
N ASP A 132 -31.24 27.82 13.06
CA ASP A 132 -32.40 28.71 13.14
C ASP A 132 -33.74 27.97 13.25
N GLU A 133 -33.85 26.77 12.66
CA GLU A 133 -35.06 25.96 12.76
C GLU A 133 -35.22 25.31 14.14
N VAL A 134 -34.11 24.88 14.73
CA VAL A 134 -34.10 24.22 16.04
C VAL A 134 -34.40 25.22 17.16
N GLU A 135 -33.86 26.45 17.08
CA GLU A 135 -34.14 27.51 18.06
C GLU A 135 -35.60 27.97 18.02
N ARG A 136 -36.16 28.14 16.82
CA ARG A 136 -37.57 28.48 16.62
C ARG A 136 -38.51 27.41 17.18
N ALA A 137 -38.20 26.13 16.94
CA ALA A 137 -38.96 25.02 17.49
C ALA A 137 -38.87 24.91 19.02
N ALA A 138 -37.71 25.28 19.60
CA ALA A 138 -37.51 25.30 21.05
C ALA A 138 -38.31 26.43 21.72
N GLU A 139 -38.42 27.60 21.10
CA GLU A 139 -39.24 28.71 21.59
C GLU A 139 -40.74 28.42 21.53
N GLU A 140 -41.22 27.79 20.45
CA GLU A 140 -42.62 27.39 20.34
C GLU A 140 -43.03 26.40 21.43
N ARG A 141 -42.14 25.44 21.76
CA ARG A 141 -42.36 24.49 22.86
C ARG A 141 -42.39 25.15 24.24
N ARG A 142 -41.60 26.20 24.46
CA ARG A 142 -41.63 26.96 25.72
C ARG A 142 -42.91 27.77 25.87
N ARG A 143 -43.49 28.27 24.77
CA ARG A 143 -44.78 28.98 24.79
C ARG A 143 -45.97 28.07 25.09
N LEU A 144 -45.87 26.79 24.77
CA LEU A 144 -46.97 25.84 24.91
C LEU A 144 -47.02 25.08 26.25
N MET A 145 -46.13 25.39 27.21
CA MET A 145 -46.26 24.85 28.56
C MET A 145 -47.32 25.64 29.33
N PRO A 146 -48.47 25.03 29.72
CA PRO A 146 -49.33 25.61 30.73
C PRO A 146 -48.68 25.40 32.10
N TYR A 147 -48.65 26.45 32.92
CA TYR A 147 -48.26 26.36 34.33
C TYR A 147 -49.30 25.57 35.13
#